data_AF-A0A354YWW5-F1
#
_entry.id   AF-A0A354YWW5-F1
#
_cell.length_a   1.000
_cell.length_b   1.000
_cell.length_c   1.000
_cell.angle_alpha   90.00
_cell.angle_beta   90.00
_cell.angle_gamma   90.00
#
_symmetry.space_group_name_H-M   'P 1'
#
loop_
_entity.id
_entity.type
_entity.pdbx_description
1 polymer ?
#
loop_
_entity_poly.entity_id
_entity_poly.type
_entity_poly.pdbx_seq_one_letter_code
_entity_poly.pdbx_strand_id
1 'polypeptide(L)'
;KESNKKAKRTLIIGAGDAGAMVARELNNNQSLNLLPVGFIDDSPLKQKLSIFGIPVLGSREQIPFLTASHGIEEIIIAMPSAEGRTIREIVNICQATGVRLRIFEGADDLLHSRSKIRDVQLEDLLRREPVKIDLEEIAAYLQGKTVLVSGAGGSIGSELCRQVCRHRPQRLILLECSENNLFDIDNELRES
;
A
#
# COMPACT_ATOMS: atom_id res chain seq x y z
N LYS A 1 3.44 -39.18 -11.32
CA LYS A 1 4.24 -38.96 -10.09
C LYS A 1 4.53 -37.48 -9.98
N GLU A 2 3.57 -36.68 -9.52
CA GLU A 2 3.84 -35.28 -9.20
C GLU A 2 4.50 -35.25 -7.83
N SER A 3 5.75 -34.78 -7.81
CA SER A 3 6.55 -34.62 -6.60
C SER A 3 5.79 -33.76 -5.59
N ASN A 4 5.57 -34.30 -4.41
CA ASN A 4 5.09 -33.60 -3.21
C ASN A 4 6.13 -32.52 -2.82
N LYS A 5 6.15 -31.41 -3.54
CA LYS A 5 7.10 -30.32 -3.33
C LYS A 5 6.63 -29.57 -2.10
N LYS A 6 7.36 -29.69 -1.00
CA LYS A 6 7.06 -29.00 0.26
C LYS A 6 6.88 -27.50 0.00
N ALA A 7 5.84 -26.90 0.59
CA ALA A 7 5.58 -25.47 0.45
C ALA A 7 6.76 -24.65 0.98
N LYS A 8 7.15 -23.62 0.20
CA LYS A 8 8.31 -22.80 0.51
C LYS A 8 8.04 -21.96 1.74
N ARG A 9 8.92 -22.04 2.73
CA ARG A 9 8.80 -21.30 3.99
C ARG A 9 8.99 -19.80 3.73
N THR A 10 8.01 -19.00 4.10
CA THR A 10 7.87 -17.61 3.67
C THR A 10 7.79 -16.67 4.88
N LEU A 11 8.63 -15.63 4.89
CA LEU A 11 8.48 -14.49 5.81
C LEU A 11 7.67 -13.38 5.16
N ILE A 12 6.83 -12.71 5.94
CA ILE A 12 6.04 -11.55 5.50
C ILE A 12 6.54 -10.32 6.24
N ILE A 13 7.00 -9.29 5.53
CA ILE A 13 7.45 -8.03 6.11
C ILE A 13 6.29 -7.04 6.11
N GLY A 14 5.93 -6.54 7.29
CA GLY A 14 4.75 -5.73 7.55
C GLY A 14 3.64 -6.56 8.19
N ALA A 15 3.38 -6.33 9.48
CA ALA A 15 2.30 -6.97 10.25
C ALA A 15 1.07 -6.04 10.33
N GLY A 16 0.74 -5.38 9.22
CA GLY A 16 -0.46 -4.54 9.07
C GLY A 16 -1.51 -5.21 8.18
N ASP A 17 -2.49 -4.44 7.71
CA ASP A 17 -3.59 -4.96 6.89
C ASP A 17 -3.10 -5.65 5.61
N ALA A 18 -2.13 -5.05 4.90
CA ALA A 18 -1.52 -5.66 3.72
C ALA A 18 -0.83 -7.00 4.04
N GLY A 19 -0.14 -7.09 5.17
CA GLY A 19 0.47 -8.34 5.63
C GLY A 19 -0.57 -9.42 5.96
N ALA A 20 -1.65 -9.03 6.63
CA ALA A 20 -2.78 -9.90 6.92
C ALA A 20 -3.43 -10.42 5.63
N MET A 21 -3.58 -9.57 4.60
CA MET A 21 -4.08 -9.96 3.28
C MET A 21 -3.15 -10.98 2.60
N VAL A 22 -1.84 -10.76 2.64
CA VAL A 22 -0.86 -11.71 2.11
C VAL A 22 -0.97 -13.06 2.83
N ALA A 23 -0.97 -13.07 4.17
CA ALA A 23 -1.09 -14.33 4.93
C ALA A 23 -2.38 -15.09 4.60
N ARG A 24 -3.51 -14.37 4.45
CA ARG A 24 -4.77 -14.96 4.02
C ARG A 24 -4.67 -15.57 2.62
N GLU A 25 -4.04 -14.86 1.68
CA GLU A 25 -3.83 -15.37 0.31
C GLU A 25 -2.95 -16.62 0.33
N LEU A 26 -1.85 -16.64 1.09
CA LEU A 26 -0.97 -17.81 1.18
C LEU A 26 -1.69 -19.03 1.78
N ASN A 27 -2.55 -18.83 2.76
CA ASN A 27 -3.34 -19.91 3.37
C ASN A 27 -4.45 -20.43 2.44
N ASN A 28 -5.08 -19.55 1.68
CA ASN A 28 -6.22 -19.90 0.82
C ASN A 28 -5.78 -20.43 -0.55
N ASN A 29 -4.62 -20.03 -1.05
CA ASN A 29 -4.16 -20.33 -2.40
C ASN A 29 -2.99 -21.33 -2.41
N GLN A 30 -3.33 -22.61 -2.28
CA GLN A 30 -2.35 -23.70 -2.28
C GLN A 30 -1.50 -23.76 -3.56
N SER A 31 -1.99 -23.22 -4.68
CA SER A 31 -1.25 -23.19 -5.95
C SER A 31 0.03 -22.34 -5.88
N LEU A 32 0.11 -21.39 -4.95
CA LEU A 32 1.31 -20.59 -4.72
C LEU A 32 2.46 -21.43 -4.13
N ASN A 33 2.15 -22.54 -3.46
CA ASN A 33 3.11 -23.41 -2.79
C ASN A 33 4.02 -22.65 -1.80
N LEU A 34 3.44 -21.76 -1.00
CA LEU A 34 4.11 -20.93 0.00
C LEU A 34 3.49 -21.19 1.39
N LEU A 35 4.34 -21.25 2.41
CA LEU A 35 3.94 -21.46 3.79
C LEU A 35 4.36 -20.26 4.64
N PRO A 36 3.43 -19.43 5.15
CA PRO A 36 3.79 -18.33 6.03
C PRO A 36 4.35 -18.86 7.36
N VAL A 37 5.58 -18.47 7.70
CA VAL A 37 6.25 -18.89 8.94
C VAL A 37 6.20 -17.80 10.01
N GLY A 38 6.23 -16.54 9.61
CA GLY A 38 6.26 -15.43 10.54
C GLY A 38 6.18 -14.08 9.85
N PHE A 39 5.79 -13.09 10.64
CA PHE A 39 5.81 -11.69 10.28
C PHE A 39 7.06 -10.99 10.81
N ILE A 40 7.46 -9.92 10.13
CA ILE A 40 8.48 -8.96 10.57
C ILE A 40 7.83 -7.57 10.63
N ASP A 41 7.96 -6.87 11.76
CA ASP A 41 7.46 -5.50 11.89
C ASP A 41 8.29 -4.76 12.95
N ASP A 42 8.71 -3.54 12.63
CA ASP A 42 9.56 -2.75 13.52
C ASP A 42 8.79 -2.13 14.68
N SER A 43 7.45 -2.12 14.62
CA SER A 43 6.62 -1.66 15.74
C SER A 43 6.76 -2.60 16.94
N PRO A 44 7.31 -2.12 18.08
CA PRO A 44 7.46 -2.96 19.28
C PRO A 44 6.13 -3.50 19.80
N LEU A 45 5.03 -2.77 19.55
CA LEU A 45 3.68 -3.18 19.93
C LEU A 45 3.22 -4.43 19.16
N LYS A 46 3.70 -4.62 17.93
CA LYS A 46 3.30 -5.75 17.09
C LYS A 46 4.16 -6.99 17.28
N GLN A 47 5.38 -6.86 17.76
CA GLN A 47 6.32 -7.98 17.96
C GLN A 47 5.85 -9.04 18.97
N LYS A 48 4.79 -8.76 19.74
CA LYS A 48 4.15 -9.73 20.65
C LYS A 48 2.84 -10.29 20.13
N LEU A 49 2.45 -9.92 18.91
CA LEU A 49 1.18 -10.30 18.31
C LEU A 49 1.31 -11.51 17.41
N SER A 50 0.17 -12.13 17.16
CA SER A 50 -0.01 -13.17 16.15
C SER A 50 -1.17 -12.75 15.23
N ILE A 51 -0.96 -12.85 13.92
CA ILE A 51 -1.94 -12.51 12.90
C ILE A 51 -2.32 -13.81 12.20
N PHE A 52 -3.60 -14.20 12.25
CA PHE A 52 -4.08 -15.50 11.75
C PHE A 52 -3.28 -16.70 12.27
N GLY A 53 -2.85 -16.65 13.54
CA GLY A 53 -2.05 -17.71 14.16
C GLY A 53 -0.56 -17.69 13.79
N ILE A 54 -0.12 -16.77 12.93
CA ILE A 54 1.27 -16.60 12.53
C ILE A 54 1.92 -15.50 13.39
N PRO A 55 3.02 -15.79 14.11
CA PRO A 55 3.64 -14.84 15.04
C PRO A 55 4.40 -13.73 14.31
N VAL A 56 4.50 -12.55 14.93
CA VAL A 56 5.51 -11.55 14.58
C VAL A 56 6.82 -11.92 15.28
N LEU A 57 7.84 -12.27 14.49
CA LEU A 57 9.09 -12.86 14.99
C LEU A 57 10.14 -11.81 15.41
N GLY A 58 10.00 -10.57 14.95
CA GLY A 58 10.97 -9.51 15.26
C GLY A 58 10.92 -8.32 14.31
N SER A 59 11.95 -7.47 14.40
CA SER A 59 12.17 -6.30 13.54
C SER A 59 12.94 -6.67 12.26
N ARG A 60 13.06 -5.70 11.33
CA ARG A 60 13.78 -5.88 10.05
C ARG A 60 15.24 -6.28 10.25
N GLU A 61 15.88 -5.82 11.32
CA GLU A 61 17.29 -6.09 11.62
C GLU A 61 17.54 -7.58 11.90
N GLN A 62 16.51 -8.31 12.36
CA GLN A 62 16.60 -9.72 12.69
C GLN A 62 16.38 -10.64 11.49
N ILE A 63 16.02 -10.10 10.31
CA ILE A 63 15.74 -10.88 9.09
C ILE A 63 16.88 -11.86 8.76
N PRO A 64 18.18 -11.49 8.75
CA PRO A 64 19.25 -12.43 8.42
C PRO A 64 19.35 -13.61 9.37
N PHE A 65 19.15 -13.38 10.67
CA PHE A 65 19.13 -14.45 11.67
C PHE A 65 17.89 -15.34 11.52
N LEU A 66 16.71 -14.73 11.39
CA LEU A 66 15.43 -15.43 11.32
C LEU A 66 15.29 -16.27 10.05
N THR A 67 15.84 -15.79 8.93
CA THR A 67 15.86 -16.54 7.66
C THR A 67 16.66 -17.82 7.79
N ALA A 68 17.87 -17.76 8.38
CA ALA A 68 18.71 -18.92 8.63
C ALA A 68 18.08 -19.88 9.65
N SER A 69 17.61 -19.37 10.79
CA SER A 69 17.11 -20.21 11.89
C SER A 69 15.78 -20.90 11.56
N HIS A 70 14.94 -20.29 10.73
CA HIS A 70 13.64 -20.85 10.33
C HIS A 70 13.65 -21.49 8.96
N GLY A 71 14.78 -21.54 8.25
CA GLY A 71 14.89 -22.13 6.90
C GLY A 71 13.96 -21.46 5.90
N ILE A 72 13.98 -20.12 5.85
CA ILE A 72 13.12 -19.32 4.98
C ILE A 72 13.65 -19.33 3.55
N GLU A 73 12.75 -19.55 2.59
CA GLU A 73 13.06 -19.68 1.16
C GLU A 73 12.48 -18.54 0.32
N GLU A 74 11.51 -17.80 0.87
CA GLU A 74 10.84 -16.67 0.23
C GLU A 74 10.59 -15.55 1.26
N ILE A 75 10.73 -14.30 0.85
CA ILE A 75 10.37 -13.12 1.65
C ILE A 75 9.40 -12.27 0.83
N ILE A 76 8.30 -11.85 1.45
CA ILE A 76 7.29 -10.99 0.82
C ILE A 76 7.18 -9.68 1.57
N ILE A 77 7.46 -8.57 0.90
CA ILE A 77 7.25 -7.22 1.43
C ILE A 77 5.78 -6.85 1.27
N ALA A 78 5.05 -6.73 2.38
CA ALA A 78 3.63 -6.38 2.44
C ALA A 78 3.44 -4.97 3.04
N MET A 79 4.13 -4.00 2.45
CA MET A 79 4.15 -2.60 2.88
C MET A 79 3.88 -1.65 1.70
N PRO A 80 2.68 -1.71 1.07
CA PRO A 80 2.40 -0.94 -0.15
C PRO A 80 2.48 0.58 0.05
N SER A 81 2.23 1.07 1.27
CA SER A 81 2.28 2.50 1.64
C SER A 81 3.63 2.96 2.21
N ALA A 82 4.62 2.07 2.31
CA ALA A 82 5.93 2.45 2.85
C ALA A 82 6.71 3.34 1.88
N GLU A 83 7.44 4.30 2.44
CA GLU A 83 8.36 5.17 1.71
C GLU A 83 9.44 4.34 0.98
N GLY A 84 9.86 4.80 -0.20
CA GLY A 84 10.90 4.13 -0.98
C GLY A 84 12.21 3.94 -0.20
N ARG A 85 12.54 4.83 0.75
CA ARG A 85 13.69 4.67 1.65
C ARG A 85 13.57 3.41 2.51
N THR A 86 12.42 3.19 3.13
CA THR A 86 12.16 2.00 3.95
C THR A 86 12.24 0.73 3.10
N ILE A 87 11.68 0.75 1.89
CA ILE A 87 11.77 -0.39 0.96
C ILE A 87 13.23 -0.69 0.59
N ARG A 88 14.04 0.33 0.28
CA ARG A 88 15.48 0.17 -0.02
C ARG A 88 16.25 -0.45 1.15
N GLU A 89 16.01 0.02 2.37
CA GLU A 89 16.65 -0.52 3.57
C GLU A 89 16.30 -2.00 3.77
N ILE A 90 15.02 -2.37 3.63
CA ILE A 90 14.56 -3.76 3.72
C ILE A 90 15.20 -4.63 2.63
N VAL A 91 15.21 -4.14 1.38
CA VAL A 91 15.81 -4.86 0.25
C VAL A 91 17.30 -5.13 0.51
N ASN A 92 18.05 -4.13 1.00
CA ASN A 92 19.46 -4.30 1.33
C ASN A 92 19.69 -5.35 2.44
N ILE A 93 18.85 -5.35 3.48
CA ILE A 93 18.91 -6.37 4.54
C ILE A 93 18.61 -7.76 3.97
N CYS A 94 17.58 -7.89 3.13
CA CYS A 94 17.20 -9.16 2.52
C CYS A 94 18.24 -9.68 1.53
N GLN A 95 18.95 -8.81 0.80
CA GLN A 95 20.02 -9.22 -0.12
C GLN A 95 21.12 -10.02 0.58
N ALA A 96 21.46 -9.69 1.83
CA ALA A 96 22.46 -10.41 2.61
C ALA A 96 22.07 -11.87 2.93
N THR A 97 20.79 -12.21 2.78
CA THR A 97 20.25 -13.56 3.08
C THR A 97 20.27 -14.51 1.89
N GLY A 98 20.37 -13.99 0.66
CA GLY A 98 20.26 -14.78 -0.57
C GLY A 98 18.87 -15.37 -0.85
N VAL A 99 17.87 -15.05 -0.02
CA VAL A 99 16.49 -15.53 -0.14
C VAL A 99 15.74 -14.76 -1.23
N ARG A 100 14.85 -15.43 -1.98
CA ARG A 100 14.05 -14.77 -3.02
C ARG A 100 13.12 -13.73 -2.39
N LEU A 101 13.19 -12.51 -2.91
CA LEU A 101 12.42 -11.37 -2.41
C LEU A 101 11.31 -10.98 -3.40
N ARG A 102 10.08 -10.89 -2.90
CA ARG A 102 8.89 -10.46 -3.64
C ARG A 102 8.19 -9.32 -2.90
N ILE A 103 7.34 -8.58 -3.59
CA ILE A 103 6.54 -7.49 -3.04
C ILE A 103 5.05 -7.70 -3.34
N PHE A 104 4.22 -7.33 -2.37
CA PHE A 104 2.78 -7.25 -2.52
C PHE A 104 2.37 -5.84 -2.95
N GLU A 105 1.67 -5.74 -4.08
CA GLU A 105 1.36 -4.45 -4.71
C GLU A 105 0.17 -3.71 -4.09
N GLY A 106 -0.54 -4.34 -3.15
CA GLY A 106 -1.72 -3.76 -2.52
C GLY A 106 -3.02 -4.22 -3.17
N ALA A 107 -4.15 -3.75 -2.63
CA ALA A 107 -5.46 -4.02 -3.19
C ALA A 107 -5.97 -2.79 -3.93
N ASP A 108 -5.62 -2.64 -5.20
CA ASP A 108 -6.38 -1.73 -6.05
C ASP A 108 -7.79 -2.32 -6.23
N ASP A 109 -8.76 -1.56 -5.75
CA ASP A 109 -10.17 -1.72 -6.06
C ASP A 109 -10.32 -1.45 -7.56
N LEU A 110 -10.55 -2.51 -8.34
CA LEU A 110 -11.62 -2.61 -9.34
C LEU A 110 -11.35 -3.66 -10.41
N LEU A 111 -10.10 -4.01 -10.75
CA LEU A 111 -9.89 -4.77 -11.98
C LEU A 111 -8.65 -5.69 -11.91
N HIS A 112 -8.94 -7.00 -11.91
CA HIS A 112 -8.10 -8.15 -12.36
C HIS A 112 -7.45 -9.07 -11.32
N SER A 113 -7.73 -10.35 -11.56
CA SER A 113 -7.37 -11.58 -10.87
C SER A 113 -5.94 -12.07 -11.16
N ARG A 114 -4.93 -11.21 -11.11
CA ARG A 114 -3.53 -11.65 -11.20
C ARG A 114 -2.91 -11.67 -9.81
N SER A 115 -1.99 -12.62 -9.58
CA SER A 115 -1.27 -12.76 -8.32
C SER A 115 -0.60 -11.43 -7.97
N LYS A 116 -1.09 -10.75 -6.92
CA LYS A 116 -0.64 -9.42 -6.47
C LYS A 116 0.75 -9.44 -5.80
N ILE A 117 1.50 -10.52 -6.01
CA ILE A 117 2.81 -10.81 -5.43
C ILE A 117 3.76 -11.04 -6.61
N ARG A 118 4.72 -10.15 -6.79
CA ARG A 118 5.73 -10.22 -7.87
C ARG A 118 7.13 -10.01 -7.35
N ASP A 119 8.13 -10.32 -8.17
CA ASP A 119 9.53 -9.98 -7.84
C ASP A 119 9.69 -8.46 -7.71
N VAL A 120 10.60 -8.04 -6.82
CA VAL A 120 10.90 -6.62 -6.58
C VAL A 120 11.55 -6.03 -7.84
N GLN A 121 11.07 -4.86 -8.25
CA GLN A 121 11.55 -4.12 -9.42
C GLN A 121 12.20 -2.79 -8.98
N LEU A 122 12.89 -2.12 -9.90
CA LEU A 122 13.62 -0.89 -9.62
C LEU A 122 12.66 0.26 -9.21
N GLU A 123 11.46 0.26 -9.76
CA GLU A 123 10.39 1.20 -9.48
C GLU A 123 9.94 1.15 -8.01
N ASP A 124 9.97 -0.02 -7.37
CA ASP A 124 9.62 -0.18 -5.96
C ASP A 124 10.61 0.55 -5.05
N LEU A 125 11.87 0.64 -5.49
CA LEU A 125 12.93 1.37 -4.80
C LEU A 125 12.82 2.88 -5.00
N LEU A 126 12.25 3.30 -6.14
CA LEU A 126 12.06 4.71 -6.51
C LEU A 126 10.74 5.29 -5.99
N ARG A 127 9.92 4.51 -5.28
CA ARG A 127 8.64 4.96 -4.70
C ARG A 127 8.82 6.34 -4.05
N ARG A 128 8.14 7.33 -4.63
CA ARG A 128 8.04 8.67 -4.06
C ARG A 128 7.43 8.55 -2.68
N GLU A 129 7.91 9.36 -1.75
CA GLU A 129 7.26 9.46 -0.45
C GLU A 129 5.78 9.79 -0.68
N PRO A 130 4.86 9.10 0.02
CA PRO A 130 3.47 9.55 0.05
C PRO A 130 3.50 11.02 0.43
N VAL A 131 2.99 11.90 -0.43
CA VAL A 131 2.90 13.32 -0.10
C VAL A 131 2.05 13.38 1.17
N LYS A 132 2.67 13.75 2.30
CA LYS A 132 1.93 14.09 3.50
C LYS A 132 1.15 15.34 3.16
N ILE A 133 -0.13 15.13 2.85
CA ILE A 133 -1.09 16.20 2.65
C ILE A 133 -1.27 16.85 4.02
N ASP A 134 -0.54 17.94 4.27
CA ASP A 134 -0.73 18.75 5.46
C ASP A 134 -2.08 19.46 5.32
N LEU A 135 -3.09 18.87 5.96
CA LEU A 135 -4.47 19.36 5.90
C LEU A 135 -4.60 20.76 6.51
N GLU A 136 -3.71 21.14 7.44
CA GLU A 136 -3.70 22.48 8.05
C GLU A 136 -3.11 23.51 7.09
N GLU A 137 -2.00 23.18 6.42
CA GLU A 137 -1.38 24.04 5.40
C GLU A 137 -2.33 24.24 4.19
N ILE A 138 -3.00 23.18 3.74
CA ILE A 138 -3.95 23.23 2.65
C ILE A 138 -5.20 24.03 3.02
N ALA A 139 -5.72 23.84 4.24
CA ALA A 139 -6.83 24.65 4.74
C ALA A 139 -6.44 26.14 4.75
N ALA A 140 -5.26 26.49 5.27
CA ALA A 140 -4.78 27.88 5.29
C ALA A 140 -4.57 28.44 3.88
N TYR A 141 -4.11 27.62 2.93
CA TYR A 141 -3.89 28.03 1.55
C TYR A 141 -5.21 28.31 0.81
N LEU A 142 -6.25 27.51 1.04
CA LEU A 142 -7.51 27.56 0.30
C LEU A 142 -8.57 28.47 0.97
N GLN A 143 -8.54 28.59 2.29
CA GLN A 143 -9.55 29.34 3.04
C GLN A 143 -9.59 30.81 2.60
N GLY A 144 -10.78 31.28 2.25
CA GLY A 144 -10.98 32.66 1.82
C GLY A 144 -10.33 33.02 0.47
N LYS A 145 -9.87 32.04 -0.31
CA LYS A 145 -9.35 32.28 -1.68
C LYS A 145 -10.43 32.11 -2.75
N THR A 146 -10.20 32.71 -3.91
CA THR A 146 -10.94 32.40 -5.13
C THR A 146 -10.18 31.31 -5.88
N VAL A 147 -10.80 30.16 -6.11
CA VAL A 147 -10.18 28.97 -6.72
C VAL A 147 -10.94 28.62 -7.99
N LEU A 148 -10.22 28.36 -9.09
CA LEU A 148 -10.77 27.87 -10.35
C LEU A 148 -10.31 26.42 -10.55
N VAL A 149 -11.24 25.52 -10.84
CA VAL A 149 -10.94 24.13 -11.23
C VAL A 149 -11.31 23.94 -12.70
N SER A 150 -10.32 23.65 -13.54
CA SER A 150 -10.51 23.26 -14.93
C SER A 150 -10.77 21.75 -15.06
N GLY A 151 -11.68 21.35 -15.94
CA GLY A 151 -12.13 19.97 -16.03
C GLY A 151 -12.96 19.55 -14.82
N ALA A 152 -13.74 20.48 -14.25
CA ALA A 152 -14.46 20.31 -12.99
C ALA A 152 -15.46 19.13 -12.97
N GLY A 153 -15.99 18.75 -14.13
CA GLY A 153 -16.90 17.62 -14.28
C GLY A 153 -16.20 16.28 -14.54
N GLY A 154 -14.87 16.27 -14.69
CA GLY A 154 -14.08 15.04 -14.80
C GLY A 154 -13.90 14.31 -13.47
N SER A 155 -13.39 13.07 -13.51
CA SER A 155 -13.16 12.26 -12.30
C SER A 155 -12.22 12.94 -11.30
N ILE A 156 -11.12 13.54 -11.78
CA ILE A 156 -10.15 14.25 -10.93
C ILE A 156 -10.70 15.62 -10.53
N GLY A 157 -11.26 16.37 -11.48
CA GLY A 157 -11.76 17.73 -11.23
C GLY A 157 -12.91 17.75 -10.23
N SER A 158 -13.85 16.82 -10.32
CA SER A 158 -14.98 16.72 -9.38
C SER A 158 -14.52 16.44 -7.95
N GLU A 159 -13.52 15.57 -7.78
CA GLU A 159 -12.93 15.30 -6.46
C GLU A 159 -12.17 16.51 -5.92
N LEU A 160 -11.42 17.23 -6.77
CA LEU A 160 -10.80 18.49 -6.37
C LEU A 160 -11.85 19.53 -5.93
N CYS A 161 -12.98 19.63 -6.64
CA CYS A 161 -14.04 20.55 -6.26
C CYS A 161 -14.64 20.21 -4.89
N ARG A 162 -14.91 18.92 -4.62
CA ARG A 162 -15.36 18.43 -3.31
C ARG A 162 -14.38 18.78 -2.19
N GLN A 163 -13.10 18.55 -2.42
CA GLN A 163 -12.06 18.83 -1.42
C GLN A 163 -11.92 20.33 -1.17
N VAL A 164 -11.81 21.14 -2.23
CA VAL A 164 -11.70 22.59 -2.12
C VAL A 164 -12.91 23.17 -1.38
N CYS A 165 -14.13 22.72 -1.70
CA CYS A 165 -15.36 23.20 -1.05
C CYS A 165 -15.33 23.04 0.48
N ARG A 166 -14.85 21.89 0.98
CA ARG A 166 -14.72 21.61 2.43
C ARG A 166 -13.80 22.57 3.18
N HIS A 167 -12.86 23.21 2.48
CA HIS A 167 -11.90 24.15 3.07
C HIS A 167 -12.34 25.62 3.02
N ARG A 168 -13.64 25.89 2.77
CA ARG A 168 -14.26 27.23 2.85
C ARG A 168 -13.51 28.29 2.02
N PRO A 169 -13.38 28.10 0.69
CA PRO A 169 -12.88 29.14 -0.20
C PRO A 169 -13.85 30.33 -0.18
N GLN A 170 -13.37 31.51 -0.56
CA GLN A 170 -14.25 32.66 -0.80
C GLN A 170 -15.16 32.40 -2.01
N ARG A 171 -14.62 31.80 -3.07
CA ARG A 171 -15.34 31.41 -4.28
C ARG A 171 -14.68 30.19 -4.91
N LEU A 172 -15.49 29.23 -5.33
CA LEU A 172 -15.09 28.11 -6.17
C LEU A 172 -15.70 28.31 -7.57
N ILE A 173 -14.86 28.34 -8.60
CA ILE A 173 -15.27 28.50 -10.00
C ILE A 173 -15.03 27.17 -10.71
N LEU A 174 -16.08 26.64 -11.32
CA LEU A 174 -16.06 25.38 -12.05
C LEU A 174 -15.93 25.69 -13.54
N LEU A 175 -14.88 25.19 -14.20
CA LEU A 175 -14.69 25.31 -15.64
C LEU A 175 -14.64 23.92 -16.26
N GLU A 176 -15.51 23.67 -17.21
CA GLU A 176 -15.67 22.37 -17.86
C GLU A 176 -16.13 22.56 -19.31
N CYS A 177 -15.74 21.65 -20.20
CA CYS A 177 -16.18 21.66 -21.60
C CYS A 177 -17.51 20.92 -21.81
N SER A 178 -17.83 19.95 -20.95
CA SER A 178 -19.09 19.21 -20.94
C SER A 178 -20.13 19.86 -20.02
N GLU A 179 -21.22 20.36 -20.61
CA GLU A 179 -22.33 20.99 -19.87
C GLU A 179 -22.99 20.02 -18.88
N ASN A 180 -23.22 18.76 -19.27
CA ASN A 180 -23.85 17.77 -18.40
C ASN A 180 -23.01 17.50 -17.15
N ASN A 181 -21.71 17.26 -17.33
CA ASN A 181 -20.83 16.96 -16.20
C ASN A 181 -20.68 18.17 -15.26
N LEU A 182 -20.69 19.39 -15.82
CA LEU A 182 -20.67 20.63 -15.05
C LEU A 182 -21.95 20.78 -14.21
N PHE A 183 -23.10 20.47 -14.80
CA PHE A 183 -24.39 20.52 -14.12
C PHE A 183 -24.47 19.51 -12.98
N ASP A 184 -24.00 18.28 -13.22
CA ASP A 184 -24.00 17.21 -12.21
C ASP A 184 -23.16 17.60 -10.97
N ILE A 185 -21.92 18.08 -11.18
CA ILE A 185 -21.05 18.47 -10.05
C ILE A 185 -21.53 19.77 -9.36
N ASP A 186 -22.10 20.74 -10.10
CA ASP A 186 -22.67 21.95 -9.48
C ASP A 186 -23.85 21.61 -8.56
N ASN A 187 -24.75 20.71 -9.00
CA ASN A 187 -25.85 20.26 -8.15
C ASN A 187 -25.35 19.48 -6.94
N GLU A 188 -24.42 18.54 -7.13
CA GLU A 188 -23.82 17.75 -6.04
C GLU A 188 -23.23 18.67 -4.94
N LEU A 189 -22.50 19.72 -5.35
CA LEU A 189 -21.87 20.65 -4.42
C LEU A 189 -22.87 21.60 -3.72
N ARG A 190 -24.04 21.86 -4.32
CA ARG A 190 -25.11 22.67 -3.70
C ARG A 190 -25.94 21.91 -2.67
N GLU A 191 -26.00 20.59 -2.82
CA GLU A 191 -26.69 19.70 -1.89
C GLU A 191 -25.84 19.32 -0.67
N SER A 192 -24.54 19.67 -0.69
CA SER A 192 -23.52 19.37 0.34
C SER A 192 -23.35 20.50 1.35
#